data_AF-A0AAP0IPB3-F1
#
_entry.id   AF-A0AAP0IPB3-F1
#
_cell.length_a   1.000
_cell.length_b   1.000
_cell.length_c   1.000
_cell.angle_alpha   90.00
_cell.angle_beta   90.00
_cell.angle_gamma   90.00
#
_symmetry.space_group_name_H-M   'P 1'
#
loop_
_entity.id
_entity.type
_entity.pdbx_description
1 polymer ?
#
loop_
_entity_poly.entity_id
_entity_poly.type
_entity_poly.pdbx_seq_one_letter_code
_entity_poly.pdbx_strand_id
1 'polypeptide(L)'
;MIIIVALFLIIVSDAALINARASTAGDDPMWASKSGNVRFDTGGLSRGSFPKEFVFGTATSAYQVEGMADKDGRGPSIWDVFVKTPDGTGKVNWKGVAYYNKLIDYMIKTGITPYANLYHYDLPEALEKRYNGLLSHQVVKDFADYADFCFKTFGDRVKNWMTFNEPRVVADLGYSNGFFAPARCSKPVGNCTAGNSATEPYIVAHNLILSHAAAVQRYREKYQAKQKGRIGILLDFVWFEPLTESVKDHAAAQRAREFNIGWFLHPIVYGEYPSTMQQIVDERNGVPIGQRLARFRI
;
A
#
# COMPACT_ATOMS: atom_id res chain seq x y z
N MET A 1 4.10 -16.77 -22.18
CA MET A 1 4.69 -16.85 -20.83
C MET A 1 4.74 -15.44 -20.29
N ILE A 2 4.19 -15.17 -19.10
CA ILE A 2 4.09 -13.80 -18.52
C ILE A 2 4.85 -13.78 -17.20
N ILE A 3 5.57 -12.70 -16.92
CA ILE A 3 6.69 -12.70 -15.97
C ILE A 3 6.80 -11.37 -15.24
N ILE A 4 6.92 -11.41 -13.90
CA ILE A 4 6.97 -10.22 -13.04
C ILE A 4 7.99 -10.42 -11.91
N VAL A 5 8.54 -9.31 -11.43
CA VAL A 5 9.42 -9.22 -10.25
C VAL A 5 8.57 -9.16 -8.99
N ALA A 6 8.97 -9.86 -7.93
CA ALA A 6 8.23 -9.92 -6.68
C ALA A 6 9.01 -9.30 -5.50
N LEU A 7 8.31 -8.49 -4.71
CA LEU A 7 8.75 -7.93 -3.44
C LEU A 7 7.59 -8.11 -2.43
N PHE A 8 7.86 -8.55 -1.19
CA PHE A 8 6.79 -8.90 -0.22
C PHE A 8 6.95 -8.24 1.14
N LEU A 9 5.82 -7.77 1.69
CA LEU A 9 5.70 -7.14 3.00
C LEU A 9 5.39 -8.14 4.15
N ILE A 10 5.45 -7.63 5.39
CA ILE A 10 4.76 -8.13 6.60
C ILE A 10 4.11 -6.90 7.33
N ILE A 11 2.98 -7.04 8.08
CA ILE A 11 2.14 -5.95 8.70
C ILE A 11 2.24 -5.90 10.24
N VAL A 12 1.94 -4.87 11.07
CA VAL A 12 1.88 -3.37 11.16
C VAL A 12 1.76 -2.43 9.92
N SER A 13 1.27 -1.21 10.19
CA SER A 13 1.06 -0.06 9.29
C SER A 13 1.94 1.14 9.68
N ASP A 14 2.27 2.02 8.73
CA ASP A 14 3.03 3.25 8.99
C ASP A 14 2.13 4.38 9.57
N ALA A 15 1.85 4.32 10.87
CA ALA A 15 1.00 5.33 11.54
C ALA A 15 1.26 5.51 13.06
N ALA A 16 2.52 5.56 13.50
CA ALA A 16 2.86 5.85 14.91
C ALA A 16 4.16 6.65 15.05
N LEU A 17 4.11 7.95 14.76
CA LEU A 17 5.25 8.86 14.98
C LEU A 17 5.38 9.20 16.48
N ILE A 18 5.86 8.24 17.25
CA ILE A 18 6.18 8.40 18.68
C ILE A 18 7.40 9.32 18.78
N ASN A 19 7.14 10.61 19.00
CA ASN A 19 8.16 11.65 19.07
C ASN A 19 8.93 11.60 20.40
N ALA A 20 9.75 10.56 20.54
CA ALA A 20 10.59 10.33 21.71
C ALA A 20 11.71 11.39 21.77
N ARG A 21 11.47 12.47 22.54
CA ARG A 21 12.51 13.45 22.88
C ARG A 21 13.63 12.75 23.66
N ALA A 22 14.74 12.48 22.98
CA ALA A 22 15.99 12.15 23.67
C ALA A 22 16.43 13.38 24.49
N SER A 23 16.48 13.23 25.82
CA SER A 23 17.22 14.17 26.67
C SER A 23 18.70 14.07 26.34
N THR A 24 19.41 15.19 26.39
CA THR A 24 20.84 15.29 26.08
C THR A 24 21.67 14.33 26.93
N ALA A 25 22.67 13.68 26.32
CA ALA A 25 23.49 12.68 26.97
C ALA A 25 24.22 13.23 28.21
N GLY A 26 24.11 12.49 29.31
CA GLY A 26 25.07 12.45 30.41
C GLY A 26 25.49 10.99 30.61
N ASP A 27 26.71 10.78 31.12
CA ASP A 27 27.39 9.48 31.08
C ASP A 27 26.88 8.46 32.12
N ASP A 28 25.64 7.99 31.95
CA ASP A 28 25.05 6.91 32.75
C ASP A 28 25.00 5.58 31.96
N PRO A 29 25.61 4.47 32.44
CA PRO A 29 25.60 3.15 31.79
C PRO A 29 24.25 2.41 31.90
N MET A 30 23.16 3.09 31.53
CA MET A 30 21.77 2.69 31.75
C MET A 30 21.32 1.41 31.01
N TRP A 31 22.15 0.86 30.12
CA TRP A 31 21.85 -0.38 29.37
C TRP A 31 22.27 -1.69 30.06
N ALA A 32 22.96 -1.61 31.21
CA ALA A 32 23.37 -2.76 32.01
C ALA A 32 22.46 -3.00 33.25
N SER A 33 21.18 -2.66 33.15
CA SER A 33 20.21 -2.92 34.22
C SER A 33 20.05 -4.43 34.46
N LYS A 34 20.19 -4.85 35.72
CA LYS A 34 20.06 -6.26 36.13
C LYS A 34 18.63 -6.77 35.93
N SER A 35 18.46 -8.08 35.92
CA SER A 35 17.19 -8.80 35.66
C SER A 35 16.09 -8.59 36.72
N GLY A 36 15.61 -7.35 36.87
CA GLY A 36 14.36 -7.02 37.53
C GLY A 36 13.21 -7.00 36.52
N ASN A 37 12.00 -7.35 36.97
CA ASN A 37 10.82 -7.26 36.13
C ASN A 37 10.50 -5.78 35.82
N VAL A 38 10.80 -5.34 34.59
CA VAL A 38 10.38 -4.02 34.09
C VAL A 38 8.86 -4.04 33.96
N ARG A 39 8.19 -3.57 35.02
CA ARG A 39 6.73 -3.48 35.08
C ARG A 39 6.27 -2.25 34.31
N PHE A 40 6.14 -2.40 32.99
CA PHE A 40 5.40 -1.46 32.16
C PHE A 40 3.97 -1.34 32.70
N ASP A 41 3.49 -0.11 32.90
CA ASP A 41 2.06 0.12 33.10
C ASP A 41 1.36 -0.01 31.74
N THR A 42 0.43 -0.96 31.65
CA THR A 42 -0.33 -1.23 30.43
C THR A 42 -1.74 -0.61 30.47
N GLY A 43 -2.08 0.17 31.51
CA GLY A 43 -3.43 0.69 31.70
C GLY A 43 -4.48 -0.42 31.90
N GLY A 44 -4.05 -1.61 32.34
CA GLY A 44 -4.90 -2.81 32.43
C GLY A 44 -4.98 -3.64 31.15
N LEU A 45 -4.31 -3.26 30.05
CA LEU A 45 -4.25 -4.06 28.84
C LEU A 45 -3.42 -5.33 29.04
N SER A 46 -3.93 -6.45 28.53
CA SER A 46 -3.31 -7.77 28.56
C SER A 46 -3.77 -8.58 27.35
N ARG A 47 -3.19 -9.77 27.10
CA ARG A 47 -3.73 -10.70 26.09
C ARG A 47 -5.16 -11.16 26.38
N GLY A 48 -5.60 -11.13 27.65
CA GLY A 48 -6.98 -11.44 28.05
C GLY A 48 -7.98 -10.32 27.77
N SER A 49 -7.51 -9.11 27.43
CA SER A 49 -8.34 -7.95 27.08
C SER A 49 -8.84 -7.99 25.63
N PHE A 50 -8.47 -9.02 24.85
CA PHE A 50 -8.75 -9.16 23.42
C PHE A 50 -9.38 -10.54 23.13
N PRO A 51 -10.10 -10.70 21.99
CA PRO A 51 -10.60 -12.01 21.56
C PRO A 51 -9.50 -13.08 21.47
N LYS A 52 -9.85 -14.34 21.72
CA LYS A 52 -8.91 -15.48 21.79
C LYS A 52 -8.01 -15.64 20.54
N GLU A 53 -8.51 -15.24 19.37
CA GLU A 53 -7.81 -15.34 18.08
C GLU A 53 -7.20 -14.00 17.60
N PHE A 54 -7.12 -13.00 18.47
CA PHE A 54 -6.56 -11.69 18.13
C PHE A 54 -5.05 -11.77 17.86
N VAL A 55 -4.65 -11.25 16.70
CA VAL A 55 -3.27 -11.31 16.20
C VAL A 55 -2.53 -10.02 16.52
N PHE A 56 -1.40 -10.15 17.23
CA PHE A 56 -0.40 -9.11 17.39
C PHE A 56 0.78 -9.42 16.45
N GLY A 57 1.36 -8.41 15.79
CA GLY A 57 2.44 -8.57 14.81
C GLY A 57 3.21 -7.29 14.55
N THR A 58 4.22 -7.34 13.69
CA THR A 58 5.12 -6.23 13.33
C THR A 58 5.45 -6.22 11.83
N ALA A 59 5.74 -5.04 11.30
CA ALA A 59 5.92 -4.78 9.87
C ALA A 59 7.29 -4.28 9.49
N THR A 60 7.56 -4.46 8.20
CA THR A 60 8.60 -3.79 7.43
C THR A 60 8.18 -3.79 5.97
N SER A 61 8.43 -2.73 5.20
CA SER A 61 8.38 -2.83 3.72
C SER A 61 9.74 -3.18 3.11
N ALA A 62 9.70 -3.78 1.92
CA ALA A 62 10.89 -4.24 1.21
C ALA A 62 11.93 -3.11 1.06
N TYR A 63 11.51 -1.95 0.52
CA TYR A 63 12.40 -0.82 0.31
C TYR A 63 12.89 -0.15 1.61
N GLN A 64 12.11 -0.22 2.71
CA GLN A 64 12.53 0.32 4.01
C GLN A 64 13.62 -0.51 4.71
N VAL A 65 13.70 -1.84 4.48
CA VAL A 65 14.60 -2.70 5.30
C VAL A 65 15.45 -3.74 4.57
N GLU A 66 15.13 -4.17 3.34
CA GLU A 66 15.88 -5.25 2.69
C GLU A 66 17.27 -4.82 2.24
N GLY A 67 17.41 -3.54 1.86
CA GLY A 67 18.60 -3.05 1.19
C GLY A 67 18.86 -3.83 -0.11
N MET A 68 20.11 -4.22 -0.36
CA MET A 68 20.52 -5.07 -1.50
C MET A 68 19.99 -4.59 -2.87
N ALA A 69 19.73 -3.29 -2.99
CA ALA A 69 18.94 -2.69 -4.06
C ALA A 69 19.47 -2.99 -5.47
N ASP A 70 20.79 -3.05 -5.58
CA ASP A 70 21.62 -3.25 -6.78
C ASP A 70 22.06 -4.71 -7.01
N LYS A 71 21.65 -5.65 -6.14
CA LYS A 71 22.25 -6.99 -6.04
C LYS A 71 21.31 -8.11 -6.43
N ASP A 72 21.91 -9.27 -6.70
CA ASP A 72 21.26 -10.54 -6.99
C ASP A 72 20.15 -10.51 -8.06
N GLY A 73 20.19 -9.54 -8.98
CA GLY A 73 19.21 -9.39 -10.05
C GLY A 73 17.88 -8.78 -9.61
N ARG A 74 17.83 -8.06 -8.48
CA ARG A 74 16.71 -7.18 -8.15
C ARG A 74 16.64 -6.07 -9.22
N GLY A 75 15.44 -5.84 -9.77
CA GLY A 75 15.18 -4.72 -10.68
C GLY A 75 14.81 -3.46 -9.90
N PRO A 76 15.07 -2.26 -10.44
CA PRO A 76 14.74 -1.00 -9.78
C PRO A 76 13.23 -0.79 -9.73
N SER A 77 12.74 -0.36 -8.56
CA SER A 77 11.45 0.30 -8.40
C SER A 77 11.52 1.78 -8.83
N ILE A 78 10.38 2.49 -8.78
CA ILE A 78 10.31 3.95 -8.94
C ILE A 78 11.07 4.73 -7.84
N TRP A 79 11.46 4.09 -6.74
CA TRP A 79 12.37 4.67 -5.74
C TRP A 79 13.85 4.46 -6.08
N ASP A 80 14.17 3.39 -6.81
CA ASP A 80 15.54 3.03 -7.19
C ASP A 80 16.05 3.84 -8.41
N VAL A 81 15.23 4.71 -9.00
CA VAL A 81 15.46 5.45 -10.28
C VAL A 81 16.73 6.31 -10.32
N PHE A 82 17.42 6.47 -9.19
CA PHE A 82 18.79 6.98 -9.15
C PHE A 82 19.83 6.03 -9.79
N VAL A 83 19.55 4.73 -9.96
CA VAL A 83 20.45 3.71 -10.56
C VAL A 83 19.68 2.70 -11.45
N LYS A 84 20.29 2.25 -12.56
CA LYS A 84 19.66 1.51 -13.69
C LYS A 84 19.54 -0.03 -13.44
N THR A 85 18.49 -0.77 -13.81
CA THR A 85 18.22 -1.41 -15.14
C THR A 85 17.15 -2.54 -15.00
N PRO A 86 16.43 -3.06 -16.04
CA PRO A 86 16.01 -2.42 -17.30
C PRO A 86 14.55 -2.69 -17.80
N ASP A 87 13.79 -3.71 -17.36
CA ASP A 87 12.60 -4.22 -18.11
C ASP A 87 11.25 -4.43 -17.36
N GLY A 88 11.23 -4.71 -16.05
CA GLY A 88 10.02 -4.68 -15.18
C GLY A 88 8.99 -5.81 -15.37
N THR A 89 8.85 -6.32 -16.60
CA THR A 89 8.26 -7.61 -16.95
C THR A 89 9.25 -8.35 -17.84
N GLY A 90 9.68 -9.56 -17.50
CA GLY A 90 10.67 -10.26 -18.35
C GLY A 90 11.13 -11.63 -17.88
N LYS A 91 11.92 -11.70 -16.80
CA LYS A 91 12.44 -12.98 -16.26
C LYS A 91 12.23 -13.03 -14.73
N VAL A 92 11.81 -14.19 -14.22
CA VAL A 92 11.65 -14.39 -12.77
C VAL A 92 13.03 -14.37 -12.14
N ASN A 93 13.26 -13.45 -11.19
CA ASN A 93 14.45 -13.52 -10.36
C ASN A 93 14.30 -14.65 -9.32
N TRP A 94 14.78 -15.85 -9.68
CA TRP A 94 14.75 -17.00 -8.80
C TRP A 94 15.58 -16.84 -7.52
N LYS A 95 16.55 -15.90 -7.45
CA LYS A 95 17.23 -15.56 -6.20
C LYS A 95 16.30 -14.81 -5.24
N GLY A 96 15.54 -13.82 -5.72
CA GLY A 96 14.49 -13.15 -4.95
C GLY A 96 13.42 -14.13 -4.47
N VAL A 97 12.98 -15.05 -5.35
CA VAL A 97 12.06 -16.13 -4.97
C VAL A 97 12.66 -17.03 -3.87
N ALA A 98 13.95 -17.37 -3.93
CA ALA A 98 14.63 -18.15 -2.90
C ALA A 98 14.76 -17.40 -1.56
N TYR A 99 15.01 -16.08 -1.60
CA TYR A 99 15.01 -15.21 -0.42
C TYR A 99 13.66 -15.25 0.30
N TYR A 100 12.56 -15.00 -0.41
CA TYR A 100 11.23 -14.99 0.21
C TYR A 100 10.77 -16.37 0.68
N ASN A 101 11.10 -17.45 -0.02
CA ASN A 101 10.87 -18.81 0.49
C ASN A 101 11.61 -19.01 1.83
N LYS A 102 12.92 -18.70 1.89
CA LYS A 102 13.73 -18.82 3.11
C LYS A 102 13.17 -18.00 4.28
N LEU A 103 12.67 -16.79 4.01
CA LEU A 103 12.02 -15.94 5.01
C LEU A 103 10.71 -16.58 5.53
N ILE A 104 9.80 -16.97 4.63
CA ILE A 104 8.51 -17.57 4.96
C ILE A 104 8.69 -18.90 5.73
N ASP A 105 9.62 -19.75 5.29
CA ASP A 105 9.94 -21.02 5.94
C ASP A 105 10.53 -20.80 7.34
N TYR A 106 11.37 -19.77 7.51
CA TYR A 106 11.92 -19.40 8.83
C TYR A 106 10.85 -18.85 9.77
N MET A 107 9.96 -17.96 9.29
CA MET A 107 8.82 -17.46 10.05
C MET A 107 7.94 -18.60 10.56
N ILE A 108 7.55 -19.52 9.69
CA ILE A 108 6.70 -20.66 10.05
C ILE A 108 7.43 -21.59 11.03
N LYS A 109 8.73 -21.83 10.84
CA LYS A 109 9.57 -22.59 11.78
C LYS A 109 9.66 -21.95 13.17
N THR A 110 9.56 -20.62 13.28
CA THR A 110 9.54 -19.88 14.56
C THR A 110 8.13 -19.62 15.10
N GLY A 111 7.07 -20.14 14.45
CA GLY A 111 5.68 -19.96 14.86
C GLY A 111 5.06 -18.61 14.46
N ILE A 112 5.77 -17.79 13.66
CA ILE A 112 5.27 -16.51 13.14
C ILE A 112 4.43 -16.77 11.89
N THR A 113 3.18 -16.28 11.88
CA THR A 113 2.29 -16.40 10.72
C THR A 113 2.62 -15.32 9.68
N PRO A 114 2.88 -15.66 8.40
CA PRO A 114 3.11 -14.67 7.36
C PRO A 114 1.82 -13.97 6.91
N TYR A 115 1.92 -12.65 6.70
CA TYR A 115 0.88 -11.77 6.17
C TYR A 115 1.48 -10.93 5.04
N ALA A 116 1.39 -11.40 3.79
CA ALA A 116 2.13 -10.81 2.68
C ALA A 116 1.31 -9.73 1.95
N ASN A 117 1.79 -8.49 1.97
CA ASN A 117 1.32 -7.46 1.02
C ASN A 117 2.20 -7.48 -0.23
N LEU A 118 1.58 -7.30 -1.40
CA LEU A 118 2.20 -7.44 -2.72
C LEU A 118 2.90 -6.18 -3.23
N TYR A 119 2.49 -4.99 -2.79
CA TYR A 119 3.02 -3.70 -3.28
C TYR A 119 3.08 -2.67 -2.16
N HIS A 120 4.26 -2.08 -1.95
CA HIS A 120 4.48 -0.96 -1.03
C HIS A 120 5.32 0.10 -1.75
N TYR A 121 4.64 0.84 -2.63
CA TYR A 121 5.17 1.99 -3.39
C TYR A 121 6.28 1.65 -4.40
N ASP A 122 6.55 0.36 -4.60
CA ASP A 122 7.74 -0.20 -5.23
C ASP A 122 7.52 -0.68 -6.69
N LEU A 123 6.70 0.06 -7.45
CA LEU A 123 6.46 -0.19 -8.87
C LEU A 123 7.78 -0.32 -9.65
N PRO A 124 8.02 -1.38 -10.45
CA PRO A 124 9.25 -1.47 -11.25
C PRO A 124 9.39 -0.29 -12.24
N GLU A 125 10.54 0.39 -12.22
CA GLU A 125 10.84 1.61 -13.01
C GLU A 125 10.48 1.43 -14.49
N ALA A 126 10.78 0.25 -15.05
CA ALA A 126 10.57 0.00 -16.47
C ALA A 126 9.09 -0.03 -16.88
N LEU A 127 8.14 -0.13 -15.94
CA LEU A 127 6.71 0.07 -16.21
C LEU A 127 6.39 1.57 -16.34
N GLU A 128 7.00 2.40 -15.48
CA GLU A 128 6.96 3.86 -15.60
C GLU A 128 7.55 4.30 -16.95
N LYS A 129 8.75 3.82 -17.30
CA LYS A 129 9.40 4.14 -18.58
C LYS A 129 8.69 3.58 -19.83
N ARG A 130 7.95 2.47 -19.71
CA ARG A 130 7.26 1.84 -20.86
C ARG A 130 5.90 2.45 -21.14
N TYR A 131 5.14 2.81 -20.10
CA TYR A 131 3.75 3.24 -20.26
C TYR A 131 3.25 4.24 -19.20
N ASN A 132 4.13 4.98 -18.52
CA ASN A 132 3.80 5.85 -17.37
C ASN A 132 3.12 5.10 -16.21
N GLY A 133 3.52 3.83 -16.00
CA GLY A 133 3.25 3.10 -14.77
C GLY A 133 1.78 3.07 -14.37
N LEU A 134 1.45 3.65 -13.20
CA LEU A 134 0.10 3.63 -12.64
C LEU A 134 -0.91 4.50 -13.42
N LEU A 135 -0.47 5.37 -14.33
CA LEU A 135 -1.36 6.15 -15.19
C LEU A 135 -1.93 5.32 -16.34
N SER A 136 -1.31 4.20 -16.70
CA SER A 136 -1.81 3.30 -17.75
C SER A 136 -2.61 2.14 -17.19
N HIS A 137 -3.77 1.91 -17.80
CA HIS A 137 -4.63 0.76 -17.52
C HIS A 137 -3.91 -0.60 -17.75
N GLN A 138 -2.80 -0.63 -18.52
CA GLN A 138 -1.96 -1.82 -18.67
C GLN A 138 -1.49 -2.39 -17.32
N VAL A 139 -1.27 -1.53 -16.31
CA VAL A 139 -0.81 -1.96 -14.98
C VAL A 139 -1.81 -2.90 -14.29
N VAL A 140 -3.11 -2.79 -14.59
CA VAL A 140 -4.16 -3.68 -14.06
C VAL A 140 -3.87 -5.13 -14.41
N LYS A 141 -3.50 -5.38 -15.67
CA LYS A 141 -3.18 -6.72 -16.15
C LYS A 141 -1.85 -7.20 -15.55
N ASP A 142 -0.82 -6.35 -15.58
CA ASP A 142 0.53 -6.75 -15.19
C ASP A 142 0.65 -6.96 -13.67
N PHE A 143 -0.06 -6.18 -12.85
CA PHE A 143 -0.22 -6.43 -11.40
C PHE A 143 -1.08 -7.66 -11.11
N ALA A 144 -2.13 -7.93 -11.89
CA ALA A 144 -2.92 -9.15 -11.71
C ALA A 144 -2.16 -10.42 -12.12
N ASP A 145 -1.27 -10.34 -13.11
CA ASP A 145 -0.34 -11.40 -13.47
C ASP A 145 0.75 -11.59 -12.39
N TYR A 146 1.23 -10.50 -11.80
CA TYR A 146 2.13 -10.51 -10.64
C TYR A 146 1.52 -11.27 -9.46
N ALA A 147 0.33 -10.86 -9.04
CA ALA A 147 -0.40 -11.50 -7.94
C ALA A 147 -0.60 -13.00 -8.19
N ASP A 148 -0.94 -13.40 -9.43
CA ASP A 148 -1.11 -14.81 -9.82
C ASP A 148 0.17 -15.65 -9.58
N PHE A 149 1.33 -15.12 -9.98
CA PHE A 149 2.63 -15.74 -9.73
C PHE A 149 2.92 -15.88 -8.23
N CYS A 150 2.61 -14.85 -7.44
CA CYS A 150 2.80 -14.84 -5.99
C CYS A 150 1.93 -15.88 -5.28
N PHE A 151 0.64 -15.92 -5.59
CA PHE A 151 -0.29 -16.90 -5.03
C PHE A 151 0.13 -18.32 -5.39
N LYS A 152 0.57 -18.56 -6.63
CA LYS A 152 1.08 -19.86 -7.07
C LYS A 152 2.36 -20.30 -6.34
N THR A 153 3.26 -19.37 -6.04
CA THR A 153 4.63 -19.68 -5.58
C THR A 153 4.73 -19.77 -4.05
N PHE A 154 3.90 -19.02 -3.31
CA PHE A 154 4.01 -18.91 -1.84
C PHE A 154 2.69 -19.18 -1.10
N GLY A 155 1.55 -19.24 -1.79
CA GLY A 155 0.22 -19.41 -1.17
C GLY A 155 -0.04 -20.82 -0.60
N ASP A 156 0.88 -21.76 -0.81
CA ASP A 156 0.92 -23.02 -0.08
C ASP A 156 1.16 -22.79 1.43
N ARG A 157 2.01 -21.81 1.78
CA ARG A 157 2.35 -21.38 3.15
C ARG A 157 1.68 -20.08 3.57
N VAL A 158 1.60 -19.07 2.70
CA VAL A 158 1.01 -17.76 2.98
C VAL A 158 -0.52 -17.80 2.90
N LYS A 159 -1.19 -17.40 3.99
CA LYS A 159 -2.66 -17.48 4.15
C LYS A 159 -3.37 -16.14 4.30
N ASN A 160 -2.63 -15.05 4.42
CA ASN A 160 -3.19 -13.72 4.53
C ASN A 160 -2.46 -12.82 3.53
N TRP A 161 -3.22 -12.21 2.62
CA TRP A 161 -2.73 -11.46 1.49
C TRP A 161 -3.30 -10.05 1.46
N MET A 162 -2.51 -9.07 1.08
CA MET A 162 -3.00 -7.72 0.74
C MET A 162 -2.41 -7.30 -0.60
N THR A 163 -3.18 -6.55 -1.40
CA THR A 163 -2.70 -6.15 -2.74
C THR A 163 -1.82 -4.91 -2.70
N PHE A 164 -2.21 -3.90 -1.92
CA PHE A 164 -1.54 -2.61 -1.84
C PHE A 164 -1.43 -2.14 -0.39
N ASN A 165 -0.31 -1.48 -0.08
CA ASN A 165 -0.23 -0.52 1.02
C ASN A 165 -0.79 0.83 0.55
N GLU A 166 -1.71 1.40 1.32
CA GLU A 166 -2.09 2.82 1.32
C GLU A 166 -2.20 3.43 -0.10
N PRO A 167 -3.10 2.89 -0.95
CA PRO A 167 -3.18 3.30 -2.37
C PRO A 167 -3.59 4.78 -2.54
N ARG A 168 -4.15 5.41 -1.49
CA ARG A 168 -4.40 6.85 -1.43
C ARG A 168 -3.08 7.64 -1.32
N VAL A 169 -2.14 7.21 -0.48
CA VAL A 169 -0.79 7.80 -0.40
C VAL A 169 -0.08 7.72 -1.75
N VAL A 170 -0.20 6.58 -2.44
CA VAL A 170 0.35 6.40 -3.80
C VAL A 170 -0.23 7.39 -4.81
N ALA A 171 -1.56 7.51 -4.85
CA ALA A 171 -2.26 8.41 -5.76
C ALA A 171 -2.00 9.90 -5.46
N ASP A 172 -2.03 10.27 -4.18
CA ASP A 172 -1.93 11.65 -3.73
C ASP A 172 -0.47 12.15 -3.68
N LEU A 173 0.41 11.48 -2.94
CA LEU A 173 1.80 11.94 -2.83
C LEU A 173 2.62 11.69 -4.10
N GLY A 174 2.25 10.69 -4.92
CA GLY A 174 2.91 10.43 -6.20
C GLY A 174 2.51 11.38 -7.35
N TYR A 175 1.24 11.84 -7.37
CA TYR A 175 0.63 12.47 -8.55
C TYR A 175 -0.20 13.75 -8.27
N SER A 176 -0.43 14.12 -7.01
CA SER A 176 -1.15 15.33 -6.60
C SER A 176 -0.19 16.46 -6.23
N ASN A 177 0.74 16.20 -5.29
CA ASN A 177 1.78 17.14 -4.88
C ASN A 177 3.21 16.72 -5.26
N GLY A 178 3.40 15.49 -5.73
CA GLY A 178 4.69 14.96 -6.18
C GLY A 178 5.75 14.83 -5.07
N PHE A 179 5.34 14.69 -3.81
CA PHE A 179 6.25 14.48 -2.68
C PHE A 179 6.92 13.08 -2.70
N PHE A 180 6.24 12.06 -3.24
CA PHE A 180 6.74 10.71 -3.44
C PHE A 180 6.95 10.41 -4.93
N ALA A 181 7.71 9.36 -5.25
CA ALA A 181 7.88 8.90 -6.63
C ALA A 181 6.51 8.53 -7.28
N PRO A 182 6.28 8.84 -8.57
CA PRO A 182 7.20 9.41 -9.56
C PRO A 182 7.28 10.96 -9.58
N ALA A 183 6.91 11.64 -8.49
CA ALA A 183 7.04 13.08 -8.27
C ALA A 183 6.31 13.95 -9.32
N ARG A 184 5.03 13.65 -9.56
CA ARG A 184 4.19 14.34 -10.55
C ARG A 184 3.19 15.28 -9.89
N CYS A 185 3.03 16.49 -10.44
CA CYS A 185 2.04 17.47 -10.02
C CYS A 185 1.90 18.64 -11.00
N SER A 186 0.81 19.39 -10.87
CA SER A 186 0.62 20.70 -11.51
C SER A 186 1.41 21.78 -10.78
N LYS A 187 1.96 22.76 -11.51
CA LYS A 187 2.41 24.02 -10.90
C LYS A 187 1.18 24.85 -10.46
N PRO A 188 1.20 25.55 -9.32
CA PRO A 188 2.31 25.71 -8.37
C PRO A 188 2.28 24.73 -7.17
N VAL A 189 1.55 23.61 -7.25
CA VAL A 189 1.30 22.69 -6.12
C VAL A 189 2.60 22.08 -5.56
N GLY A 190 3.57 21.82 -6.43
CA GLY A 190 4.91 21.35 -6.08
C GLY A 190 5.92 21.65 -7.18
N ASN A 191 7.19 21.33 -6.94
CA ASN A 191 8.29 21.58 -7.87
C ASN A 191 8.45 20.47 -8.94
N CYS A 192 7.33 19.94 -9.44
CA CYS A 192 7.33 18.82 -10.38
C CYS A 192 7.69 19.27 -11.80
N THR A 193 8.37 18.38 -12.53
CA THR A 193 8.73 18.59 -13.95
C THR A 193 7.59 18.27 -14.91
N ALA A 194 6.66 17.41 -14.49
CA ALA A 194 5.45 17.03 -15.22
C ALA A 194 4.33 16.62 -14.24
N GLY A 195 3.10 16.48 -14.76
CA GLY A 195 1.95 15.96 -14.04
C GLY A 195 0.68 16.79 -14.23
N ASN A 196 -0.43 16.32 -13.67
CA ASN A 196 -1.68 17.07 -13.59
C ASN A 196 -2.50 16.67 -12.35
N SER A 197 -2.34 17.42 -11.26
CA SER A 197 -2.98 17.17 -9.96
C SER A 197 -4.51 17.12 -10.01
N ALA A 198 -5.15 17.73 -11.02
CA ALA A 198 -6.61 17.74 -11.16
C ALA A 198 -7.17 16.41 -11.70
N THR A 199 -6.33 15.54 -12.29
CA THR A 199 -6.77 14.31 -12.97
C THR A 199 -5.90 13.08 -12.69
N GLU A 200 -4.57 13.20 -12.62
CA GLU A 200 -3.65 12.06 -12.48
C GLU A 200 -3.87 11.23 -11.20
N PRO A 201 -4.09 11.81 -10.00
CA PRO A 201 -4.40 11.03 -8.80
C PRO A 201 -5.62 10.13 -8.95
N TYR A 202 -6.64 10.57 -9.70
CA TYR A 202 -7.89 9.83 -9.90
C TYR A 202 -7.72 8.70 -10.91
N ILE A 203 -6.90 8.91 -11.95
CA ILE A 203 -6.51 7.85 -12.90
C ILE A 203 -5.71 6.76 -12.16
N VAL A 204 -4.75 7.16 -11.33
CA VAL A 204 -3.93 6.24 -10.53
C VAL A 204 -4.76 5.48 -9.50
N ALA A 205 -5.60 6.16 -8.71
CA ALA A 205 -6.51 5.52 -7.76
C ALA A 205 -7.43 4.51 -8.45
N HIS A 206 -7.97 4.86 -9.62
CA HIS A 206 -8.83 3.97 -10.40
C HIS A 206 -8.08 2.73 -10.92
N ASN A 207 -6.89 2.90 -11.50
CA ASN A 207 -6.06 1.77 -11.93
C ASN A 207 -5.62 0.90 -10.74
N LEU A 208 -5.35 1.47 -9.56
CA LEU A 208 -5.04 0.70 -8.33
C LEU A 208 -6.26 -0.12 -7.84
N ILE A 209 -7.47 0.45 -7.87
CA ILE A 209 -8.71 -0.27 -7.51
C ILE A 209 -8.98 -1.43 -8.47
N LEU A 210 -8.85 -1.20 -9.78
CA LEU A 210 -9.00 -2.25 -10.79
C LEU A 210 -7.91 -3.33 -10.68
N SER A 211 -6.67 -2.93 -10.38
CA SER A 211 -5.55 -3.86 -10.09
C SER A 211 -5.85 -4.73 -8.86
N HIS A 212 -6.41 -4.15 -7.80
CA HIS A 212 -6.86 -4.88 -6.62
C HIS A 212 -7.95 -5.89 -6.97
N ALA A 213 -9.00 -5.45 -7.67
CA ALA A 213 -10.11 -6.30 -8.09
C ALA A 213 -9.63 -7.49 -8.95
N ALA A 214 -8.78 -7.24 -9.95
CA ALA A 214 -8.24 -8.27 -10.84
C ALA A 214 -7.32 -9.27 -10.11
N ALA A 215 -6.53 -8.83 -9.13
CA ALA A 215 -5.74 -9.71 -8.27
C ALA A 215 -6.61 -10.55 -7.32
N VAL A 216 -7.61 -9.93 -6.69
CA VAL A 216 -8.58 -10.60 -5.80
C VAL A 216 -9.41 -11.63 -6.55
N GLN A 217 -9.89 -11.31 -7.76
CA GLN A 217 -10.61 -12.24 -8.63
C GLN A 217 -9.79 -13.51 -8.86
N ARG A 218 -8.55 -13.37 -9.32
CA ARG A 218 -7.63 -14.49 -9.55
C ARG A 218 -7.36 -15.30 -8.29
N TYR A 219 -7.21 -14.64 -7.13
CA TYR A 219 -7.09 -15.34 -5.86
C TYR A 219 -8.31 -16.21 -5.58
N ARG A 220 -9.51 -15.64 -5.67
CA ARG A 220 -10.79 -16.33 -5.40
C ARG A 220 -11.03 -17.51 -6.34
N GLU A 221 -10.86 -17.29 -7.65
CA GLU A 221 -11.14 -18.29 -8.70
C GLU A 221 -10.16 -19.47 -8.70
N LYS A 222 -8.85 -19.21 -8.60
CA LYS A 222 -7.81 -20.22 -8.83
C LYS A 222 -7.24 -20.83 -7.56
N TYR A 223 -7.13 -20.04 -6.49
CA TYR A 223 -6.25 -20.32 -5.35
C TYR A 223 -7.00 -20.51 -4.03
N GLN A 224 -7.98 -19.65 -3.71
CA GLN A 224 -8.59 -19.57 -2.38
C GLN A 224 -9.21 -20.90 -1.90
N ALA A 225 -9.97 -21.58 -2.75
CA ALA A 225 -10.61 -22.86 -2.39
C ALA A 225 -9.60 -23.97 -2.00
N LYS A 226 -8.40 -23.95 -2.59
CA LYS A 226 -7.33 -24.93 -2.33
C LYS A 226 -6.42 -24.49 -1.19
N GLN A 227 -6.03 -23.22 -1.18
CA GLN A 227 -5.06 -22.66 -0.23
C GLN A 227 -5.66 -22.28 1.12
N LYS A 228 -6.99 -22.05 1.17
CA LYS A 228 -7.78 -21.65 2.35
C LYS A 228 -7.31 -20.33 3.00
N GLY A 229 -6.74 -19.43 2.21
CA GLY A 229 -6.31 -18.10 2.65
C GLY A 229 -7.36 -17.01 2.45
N ARG A 230 -7.02 -15.80 2.88
CA ARG A 230 -7.81 -14.56 2.81
C ARG A 230 -7.01 -13.50 2.06
N ILE A 231 -7.71 -12.60 1.37
CA ILE A 231 -7.11 -11.47 0.66
C ILE A 231 -7.88 -10.17 0.92
N GLY A 232 -7.16 -9.05 1.01
CA GLY A 232 -7.70 -7.70 1.20
C GLY A 232 -6.76 -6.61 0.68
N ILE A 233 -6.78 -5.44 1.33
CA ILE A 233 -5.97 -4.27 1.02
C ILE A 233 -5.67 -3.53 2.34
N LEU A 234 -4.59 -2.74 2.40
CA LEU A 234 -4.33 -1.83 3.51
C LEU A 234 -4.70 -0.42 3.08
N LEU A 235 -5.55 0.27 3.85
CA LEU A 235 -5.93 1.67 3.61
C LEU A 235 -5.45 2.51 4.79
N ASP A 236 -4.79 3.62 4.51
CA ASP A 236 -4.54 4.65 5.51
C ASP A 236 -5.86 5.34 5.89
N PHE A 237 -5.99 5.70 7.16
CA PHE A 237 -7.13 6.47 7.64
C PHE A 237 -6.69 7.48 8.69
N VAL A 238 -6.80 8.77 8.34
CA VAL A 238 -6.70 9.87 9.30
C VAL A 238 -8.09 10.10 9.87
N TRP A 239 -8.22 10.07 11.20
CA TRP A 239 -9.47 10.44 11.85
C TRP A 239 -9.69 11.96 11.78
N PHE A 240 -10.75 12.37 11.10
CA PHE A 240 -11.18 13.77 11.02
C PHE A 240 -12.35 13.99 11.99
N GLU A 241 -12.08 14.72 13.07
CA GLU A 241 -13.08 15.23 14.00
C GLU A 241 -13.64 16.57 13.49
N PRO A 242 -14.94 16.88 13.68
CA PRO A 242 -15.47 18.23 13.44
C PRO A 242 -14.80 19.26 14.36
N LEU A 243 -14.54 20.47 13.85
CA LEU A 243 -14.01 21.57 14.68
C LEU A 243 -15.02 22.09 15.70
N THR A 244 -16.31 22.02 15.37
CA THR A 244 -17.43 22.36 16.26
C THR A 244 -18.61 21.44 15.97
N GLU A 245 -19.64 21.47 16.83
CA GLU A 245 -20.92 20.80 16.60
C GLU A 245 -21.78 21.43 15.47
N SER A 246 -21.21 22.34 14.66
CA SER A 246 -21.93 22.89 13.52
C SER A 246 -22.14 21.84 12.42
N VAL A 247 -23.32 21.85 11.79
CA VAL A 247 -23.64 20.98 10.64
C VAL A 247 -22.62 21.16 9.50
N LYS A 248 -22.00 22.34 9.38
CA LYS A 248 -20.97 22.64 8.38
C LYS A 248 -19.67 21.87 8.66
N ASP A 249 -19.24 21.80 9.91
CA ASP A 249 -17.99 21.14 10.31
C ASP A 249 -18.16 19.62 10.36
N HIS A 250 -19.32 19.13 10.83
CA HIS A 250 -19.72 17.71 10.70
C HIS A 250 -19.69 17.25 9.23
N ALA A 251 -20.27 18.06 8.32
CA ALA A 251 -20.21 17.78 6.89
C ALA A 251 -18.79 17.92 6.30
N ALA A 252 -17.96 18.84 6.80
CA ALA A 252 -16.57 18.99 6.36
C ALA A 252 -15.70 17.80 6.76
N ALA A 253 -15.79 17.36 8.02
CA ALA A 253 -15.15 16.16 8.52
C ALA A 253 -15.61 14.91 7.75
N GLN A 254 -16.90 14.82 7.42
CA GLN A 254 -17.42 13.73 6.58
C GLN A 254 -16.82 13.72 5.17
N ARG A 255 -16.75 14.89 4.49
CA ARG A 255 -16.08 14.99 3.19
C ARG A 255 -14.60 14.63 3.27
N ALA A 256 -13.90 15.01 4.36
CA ALA A 256 -12.50 14.64 4.56
C ALA A 256 -12.33 13.12 4.71
N ARG A 257 -13.20 12.44 5.48
CA ARG A 257 -13.22 10.96 5.59
C ARG A 257 -13.52 10.29 4.24
N GLU A 258 -14.44 10.84 3.45
CA GLU A 258 -14.78 10.34 2.11
C GLU A 258 -13.61 10.46 1.12
N PHE A 259 -12.93 11.62 1.06
CA PHE A 259 -11.74 11.80 0.21
C PHE A 259 -10.49 11.08 0.73
N ASN A 260 -10.48 10.63 1.99
CA ASN A 260 -9.37 9.88 2.59
C ASN A 260 -9.60 8.36 2.44
N ILE A 261 -10.33 7.71 3.37
CA ILE A 261 -10.59 6.26 3.32
C ILE A 261 -11.69 5.90 2.30
N GLY A 262 -12.73 6.73 2.17
CA GLY A 262 -13.90 6.45 1.33
C GLY A 262 -13.57 6.26 -0.15
N TRP A 263 -12.56 6.97 -0.66
CA TRP A 263 -12.08 6.93 -2.03
C TRP A 263 -11.72 5.51 -2.51
N PHE A 264 -11.26 4.64 -1.59
CA PHE A 264 -10.93 3.24 -1.89
C PHE A 264 -11.88 2.25 -1.22
N LEU A 265 -12.35 2.53 0.00
CA LEU A 265 -13.24 1.63 0.72
C LEU A 265 -14.63 1.53 0.07
N HIS A 266 -15.21 2.65 -0.38
CA HIS A 266 -16.55 2.67 -0.98
C HIS A 266 -16.59 1.88 -2.30
N PRO A 267 -15.62 2.01 -3.21
CA PRO A 267 -15.45 1.09 -4.35
C PRO A 267 -15.40 -0.40 -3.98
N ILE A 268 -14.64 -0.76 -2.94
CA ILE A 268 -14.39 -2.17 -2.58
C ILE A 268 -15.62 -2.80 -1.89
N VAL A 269 -16.45 -2.01 -1.22
CA VAL A 269 -17.65 -2.48 -0.52
C VAL A 269 -18.92 -2.40 -1.39
N TYR A 270 -19.06 -1.36 -2.22
CA TYR A 270 -20.30 -1.04 -2.94
C TYR A 270 -20.18 -1.00 -4.48
N GLY A 271 -18.97 -1.08 -5.04
CA GLY A 271 -18.75 -1.02 -6.50
C GLY A 271 -18.79 0.37 -7.13
N GLU A 272 -18.87 1.44 -6.32
CA GLU A 272 -18.83 2.83 -6.82
C GLU A 272 -18.07 3.76 -5.85
N TYR A 273 -17.66 4.93 -6.35
CA TYR A 273 -17.03 5.98 -5.54
C TYR A 273 -18.06 6.75 -4.69
N PRO A 274 -17.66 7.38 -3.56
CA PRO A 274 -18.58 8.22 -2.78
C PRO A 274 -19.21 9.31 -3.65
N SER A 275 -20.52 9.54 -3.52
CA SER A 275 -21.27 10.48 -4.37
C SER A 275 -20.72 11.91 -4.30
N THR A 276 -20.32 12.37 -3.11
CA THR A 276 -19.65 13.66 -2.89
C THR A 276 -18.35 13.80 -3.68
N MET A 277 -17.58 12.71 -3.81
CA MET A 277 -16.35 12.71 -4.61
C MET A 277 -16.65 12.82 -6.10
N GLN A 278 -17.64 12.05 -6.59
CA GLN A 278 -18.06 12.14 -7.99
C GLN A 278 -18.49 13.57 -8.34
N GLN A 279 -19.37 14.18 -7.53
CA GLN A 279 -19.85 15.56 -7.72
C GLN A 279 -18.71 16.58 -7.76
N ILE A 280 -17.90 16.67 -6.70
CA ILE A 280 -16.84 17.69 -6.57
C ILE A 280 -15.75 17.52 -7.65
N VAL A 281 -15.45 16.30 -8.08
CA VAL A 281 -14.42 16.05 -9.11
C VAL A 281 -14.96 16.28 -10.52
N ASP A 282 -16.22 15.95 -10.81
CA ASP A 282 -16.88 16.28 -12.09
C ASP A 282 -17.00 17.82 -12.24
N GLU A 283 -17.48 18.53 -11.21
CA GLU A 283 -17.56 20.01 -11.17
C GLU A 283 -16.19 20.66 -11.42
N ARG A 284 -15.14 20.24 -10.69
CA ARG A 284 -13.78 20.79 -10.83
C ARG A 284 -13.17 20.55 -12.22
N ASN A 285 -13.61 19.52 -12.94
CA ASN A 285 -13.17 19.24 -14.31
C ASN A 285 -14.08 19.85 -15.40
N GLY A 286 -15.06 20.69 -15.03
CA GLY A 286 -15.95 21.37 -15.97
C GLY A 286 -17.00 20.47 -16.62
N VAL A 287 -17.33 19.34 -15.98
CA VAL A 287 -18.27 18.35 -16.50
C VAL A 287 -19.71 18.79 -16.17
N PRO A 288 -20.64 18.85 -17.14
CA PRO A 288 -22.01 19.32 -16.87
C PRO A 288 -22.77 18.43 -15.88
N ILE A 289 -23.47 19.06 -14.93
CA ILE A 289 -24.31 18.35 -13.93
C ILE A 289 -25.28 17.39 -14.65
N GLY A 290 -25.19 16.11 -14.29
CA GLY A 290 -25.98 15.02 -14.89
C GLY A 290 -25.23 14.20 -15.95
N GLN A 291 -24.13 14.70 -16.51
CA GLN A 291 -23.18 13.89 -17.27
C GLN A 291 -22.12 13.36 -16.30
N ARG A 292 -22.05 12.04 -16.10
CA ARG A 292 -20.97 11.44 -15.30
C ARG A 292 -19.72 11.30 -16.15
N LEU A 293 -18.53 11.53 -15.59
CA LEU A 293 -17.31 11.01 -16.20
C LEU A 293 -17.39 9.48 -16.33
N ALA A 294 -17.13 8.96 -17.53
CA ALA A 294 -16.99 7.52 -17.77
C ALA A 294 -15.83 6.88 -16.98
N ARG A 295 -15.01 7.70 -16.31
CA ARG A 295 -13.83 7.34 -15.48
C ARG A 295 -14.17 6.85 -14.07
N PHE A 296 -15.45 6.82 -13.69
CA PHE A 296 -15.91 6.42 -12.35
C PHE A 296 -16.79 5.15 -12.32
N ARG A 297 -16.93 4.43 -13.45
CA ARG A 297 -17.51 3.08 -13.45
C ARG A 297 -16.43 2.05 -13.15
N ILE A 298 -16.73 1.09 -12.29
CA ILE A 298 -15.84 0.04 -11.78
C ILE A 298 -16.33 -1.32 -12.27
#